data_AF-A0A3C2CW44-F1
#
_entry.id   AF-A0A3C2CW44-F1
#
_cell.length_a   1.000
_cell.length_b   1.000
_cell.length_c   1.000
_cell.angle_alpha   90.00
_cell.angle_beta   90.00
_cell.angle_gamma   90.00
#
_symmetry.space_group_name_H-M   'P 1'
#
loop_
_entity.id
_entity.type
_entity.pdbx_description
1 polymer ?
#
loop_
_entity_poly.entity_id
_entity_poly.type
_entity_poly.pdbx_seq_one_letter_code
_entity_poly.pdbx_strand_id
1 'polypeptide(L)'
;FQIERMFNFLAENNVLYHEISRYEEDLLAVCGYTEIQWRIVEDYLLGLETIEYDREMKNFKSLIDARLQVKHAKIKQMLKWVHAPDCKRSVILQPFDEILREKPEHCCSNCGIDLNSFKKEVNHFDRPAEKTDWKQELAELLLPNLLS
;
A
#
# COMPACT_ATOMS: atom_id res chain seq x y z
N PHE A 1 -17.62 -10.73 14.09
CA PHE A 1 -17.42 -9.95 15.33
C PHE A 1 -17.34 -8.43 15.10
N GLN A 2 -16.31 -7.85 14.45
CA GLN A 2 -16.21 -6.38 14.33
C GLN A 2 -17.34 -5.75 13.50
N ILE A 3 -17.58 -6.27 12.29
CA ILE A 3 -18.64 -5.79 11.39
C ILE A 3 -20.03 -5.93 12.02
N GLU A 4 -20.31 -7.06 12.67
CA GLU A 4 -21.59 -7.30 13.36
C GLU A 4 -21.78 -6.33 14.52
N ARG A 5 -20.76 -6.14 15.37
CA ARG A 5 -20.82 -5.16 16.46
C ARG A 5 -21.09 -3.74 15.95
N MET A 6 -20.45 -3.36 14.85
CA MET A 6 -20.68 -2.08 14.20
C MET A 6 -22.13 -1.94 13.76
N PHE A 7 -22.65 -2.87 12.94
CA PHE A 7 -24.03 -2.75 12.46
C PHE A 7 -25.07 -2.84 13.59
N ASN A 8 -24.81 -3.61 14.64
CA ASN A 8 -25.64 -3.61 15.85
C ASN A 8 -25.61 -2.25 16.56
N PHE A 9 -24.42 -1.66 16.75
CA PHE A 9 -24.28 -0.32 17.32
C PHE A 9 -25.04 0.73 16.50
N LEU A 10 -24.94 0.69 15.18
CA LEU A 10 -25.66 1.62 14.30
C LEU A 10 -27.17 1.46 14.41
N ALA A 11 -27.66 0.22 14.46
CA ALA A 11 -29.08 -0.09 14.61
C ALA A 11 -29.64 0.33 15.98
N GLU A 12 -28.91 0.03 17.06
CA GLU A 12 -29.31 0.39 18.43
C GLU A 12 -29.37 1.91 18.65
N ASN A 13 -28.46 2.65 18.03
CA ASN A 13 -28.39 4.11 18.14
C ASN A 13 -29.11 4.86 17.01
N ASN A 14 -29.77 4.16 16.09
CA ASN A 14 -30.43 4.72 14.90
C ASN A 14 -29.54 5.70 14.12
N VAL A 15 -28.26 5.35 13.95
CA VAL A 15 -27.26 6.21 13.32
C VAL A 15 -27.56 6.37 11.83
N LEU A 16 -27.72 7.62 11.40
CA LEU A 16 -27.82 7.94 9.98
C LEU A 16 -26.43 7.83 9.33
N TYR A 17 -26.34 7.18 8.17
CA TYR A 17 -25.04 6.94 7.53
C TYR A 17 -24.29 8.23 7.18
N HIS A 18 -24.97 9.32 6.83
CA HIS A 18 -24.32 10.61 6.56
C HIS A 18 -23.75 11.29 7.82
N GLU A 19 -24.13 10.83 9.02
CA GLU A 19 -23.61 11.32 10.29
C GLU A 19 -22.53 10.39 10.87
N ILE A 20 -22.17 9.31 10.16
CA ILE A 20 -21.28 8.26 10.63
C ILE A 20 -19.94 8.81 11.13
N SER A 21 -19.40 9.84 10.47
CA SER A 21 -18.14 10.50 10.84
C SER A 21 -18.10 10.99 12.28
N ARG A 22 -19.26 11.34 12.87
CA ARG A 22 -19.34 11.80 14.27
C ARG A 22 -19.10 10.68 15.29
N TYR A 23 -19.20 9.43 14.86
CA TYR A 23 -19.08 8.24 15.71
C TYR A 23 -17.71 7.56 15.55
N GLU A 24 -16.72 8.21 14.94
CA GLU A 24 -15.38 7.63 14.73
C GLU A 24 -14.77 7.13 16.05
N GLU A 25 -14.71 7.98 17.08
CA GLU A 25 -14.10 7.61 18.37
C GLU A 25 -14.81 6.41 19.01
N ASP A 26 -16.15 6.41 18.99
CA ASP A 26 -16.96 5.31 19.51
C ASP A 26 -16.72 4.01 18.72
N LEU A 27 -16.68 4.09 17.39
CA LEU A 27 -16.52 2.92 16.55
C LEU A 27 -15.09 2.36 16.61
N LEU A 28 -14.06 3.21 16.74
CA LEU A 28 -12.69 2.78 17.00
C LEU A 28 -12.60 2.05 18.36
N ALA A 29 -13.17 2.64 19.42
CA ALA A 29 -13.11 2.09 20.77
C ALA A 29 -13.96 0.82 20.96
N VAL A 30 -15.24 0.87 20.57
CA VAL A 30 -16.23 -0.19 20.81
C VAL A 30 -16.05 -1.36 19.83
N CYS A 31 -15.82 -1.06 18.54
CA CYS A 31 -15.67 -2.10 17.53
C CYS A 31 -14.22 -2.58 17.37
N GLY A 32 -13.25 -1.83 17.91
CA GLY A 32 -11.82 -2.15 17.84
C GLY A 32 -11.26 -1.94 16.44
N TYR A 33 -11.78 -0.96 15.69
CA TYR A 33 -11.27 -0.64 14.36
C TYR A 33 -9.93 0.09 14.45
N THR A 34 -9.07 -0.13 13.46
CA THR A 34 -7.94 0.77 13.16
C THR A 34 -8.41 1.93 12.28
N GLU A 35 -7.64 3.01 12.21
CA GLU A 35 -7.93 4.15 11.32
C GLU A 35 -8.15 3.73 9.85
N ILE A 36 -7.38 2.73 9.38
CA ILE A 36 -7.52 2.23 8.00
C ILE A 36 -8.85 1.48 7.83
N GLN A 37 -9.25 0.69 8.81
CA GLN A 37 -10.53 -0.01 8.76
C GLN A 37 -11.69 0.99 8.83
N TRP A 38 -11.54 2.01 9.67
CA TRP A 38 -12.51 3.10 9.76
C TRP A 38 -12.72 3.81 8.43
N ARG A 39 -11.66 4.23 7.75
CA ARG A 39 -11.78 4.87 6.42
C ARG A 39 -12.53 4.02 5.40
N ILE A 40 -12.40 2.69 5.48
CA ILE A 40 -13.14 1.77 4.60
C ILE A 40 -14.63 1.72 4.98
N VAL A 41 -14.93 1.70 6.28
CA VAL A 41 -16.30 1.72 6.80
C VAL A 41 -16.99 3.04 6.42
N GLU A 42 -16.34 4.16 6.70
CA GLU A 42 -16.85 5.50 6.44
C GLU A 42 -17.12 5.70 4.94
N ASP A 43 -16.15 5.40 4.07
CA ASP A 43 -16.30 5.47 2.60
C ASP A 43 -17.48 4.61 2.11
N TYR A 44 -17.61 3.39 2.63
CA TYR A 44 -18.71 2.51 2.27
C TYR A 44 -20.08 3.07 2.69
N LEU A 45 -20.23 3.49 3.94
CA LEU A 45 -21.52 3.93 4.49
C LEU A 45 -21.94 5.29 3.94
N LEU A 46 -21.00 6.23 3.75
CA LEU A 46 -21.29 7.54 3.14
C LEU A 46 -21.73 7.41 1.67
N GLY A 47 -21.35 6.34 0.99
CA GLY A 47 -21.80 6.03 -0.37
C GLY A 47 -23.23 5.50 -0.48
N LEU A 48 -23.94 5.29 0.65
CA LEU A 48 -25.29 4.73 0.67
C LEU A 48 -26.35 5.80 0.91
N GLU A 49 -27.43 5.76 0.11
CA GLU A 49 -28.54 6.72 0.21
C GLU A 49 -29.60 6.30 1.24
N THR A 50 -29.76 4.99 1.48
CA THR A 50 -30.82 4.43 2.30
C THR A 50 -30.26 3.56 3.41
N ILE A 51 -30.93 3.58 4.57
CA ILE A 51 -30.53 2.81 5.74
C ILE A 51 -31.24 1.46 5.74
N GLU A 52 -30.47 0.40 5.47
CA GLU A 52 -30.92 -0.99 5.55
C GLU A 52 -29.84 -1.85 6.25
N TYR A 53 -29.69 -1.70 7.58
CA TYR A 53 -28.56 -2.28 8.32
C TYR A 53 -28.31 -3.78 8.04
N ASP A 54 -29.35 -4.62 8.01
CA ASP A 54 -29.20 -6.07 7.77
C ASP A 54 -28.69 -6.41 6.37
N ARG A 55 -29.19 -5.70 5.37
CA ARG A 55 -28.76 -5.87 3.97
C ARG A 55 -27.34 -5.36 3.82
N GLU A 56 -27.07 -4.17 4.34
CA GLU A 56 -25.77 -3.52 4.20
C GLU A 56 -24.68 -4.23 5.00
N MET A 57 -25.02 -4.88 6.11
CA MET A 57 -24.10 -5.77 6.80
C MET A 57 -23.64 -6.93 5.91
N LYS A 58 -24.57 -7.57 5.18
CA LYS A 58 -24.24 -8.69 4.28
C LYS A 58 -23.40 -8.22 3.08
N ASN A 59 -23.77 -7.07 2.51
CA ASN A 59 -23.04 -6.46 1.40
C ASN A 59 -21.62 -6.09 1.83
N PHE A 60 -21.47 -5.44 2.99
CA PHE A 60 -20.17 -5.02 3.50
C PHE A 60 -19.28 -6.22 3.84
N LYS A 61 -19.81 -7.30 4.43
CA LYS A 61 -19.06 -8.56 4.62
C LYS A 61 -18.52 -9.09 3.28
N SER A 62 -19.38 -9.12 2.25
CA SER A 62 -18.99 -9.57 0.92
C SER A 62 -17.90 -8.70 0.29
N LEU A 63 -17.97 -7.38 0.48
CA LEU A 63 -16.94 -6.43 0.05
C LEU A 63 -15.61 -6.69 0.74
N ILE A 64 -15.61 -6.91 2.06
CA ILE A 64 -14.40 -7.21 2.83
C ILE A 64 -13.80 -8.54 2.39
N ASP A 65 -14.62 -9.57 2.18
CA ASP A 65 -14.17 -10.87 1.68
C ASP A 65 -13.54 -10.76 0.29
N ALA A 66 -14.16 -10.02 -0.63
CA ALA A 66 -13.59 -9.76 -1.96
C ALA A 66 -12.22 -9.09 -1.87
N ARG A 67 -12.07 -8.08 -1.00
CA ARG A 67 -10.78 -7.40 -0.75
C ARG A 67 -9.73 -8.35 -0.17
N LEU A 68 -10.13 -9.25 0.74
CA LEU A 68 -9.24 -10.26 1.29
C LEU A 68 -8.77 -11.25 0.21
N GLN A 69 -9.65 -11.69 -0.68
CA GLN A 69 -9.26 -12.56 -1.80
C GLN A 69 -8.23 -11.88 -2.72
N VAL A 70 -8.41 -10.59 -3.02
CA VAL A 70 -7.41 -9.83 -3.80
C VAL A 70 -6.07 -9.77 -3.06
N LYS A 71 -6.06 -9.50 -1.75
CA LYS A 71 -4.82 -9.49 -0.95
C LYS A 71 -4.13 -10.86 -0.94
N HIS A 72 -4.89 -11.94 -0.73
CA HIS A 72 -4.36 -13.30 -0.78
C HIS A 72 -3.79 -13.65 -2.16
N ALA A 73 -4.46 -13.25 -3.23
CA ALA A 73 -3.96 -13.44 -4.60
C ALA A 73 -2.62 -12.71 -4.81
N LYS A 74 -2.49 -11.46 -4.34
CA LYS A 74 -1.23 -10.70 -4.40
C LYS A 74 -0.11 -11.38 -3.60
N ILE A 75 -0.38 -11.88 -2.40
CA ILE A 75 0.61 -12.64 -1.61
C ILE A 75 1.05 -13.90 -2.37
N LYS A 76 0.11 -14.66 -2.94
CA LYS A 76 0.43 -15.84 -3.74
C LYS A 76 1.26 -15.49 -4.98
N GLN A 77 0.97 -14.37 -5.65
CA GLN A 77 1.78 -13.87 -6.77
C GLN A 77 3.21 -13.52 -6.33
N MET A 78 3.37 -12.84 -5.18
CA MET A 78 4.69 -12.54 -4.64
C MET A 78 5.47 -13.81 -4.29
N LEU A 79 4.83 -14.80 -3.66
CA LEU A 79 5.48 -16.08 -3.37
C LEU A 79 5.90 -16.82 -4.65
N LYS A 80 5.03 -16.86 -5.66
CA LYS A 80 5.37 -17.40 -6.98
C LYS A 80 6.56 -16.67 -7.58
N TRP A 81 6.61 -15.34 -7.49
CA TRP A 81 7.74 -14.55 -7.96
C TRP A 81 9.04 -14.88 -7.22
N VAL A 82 9.02 -14.96 -5.88
CA VAL A 82 10.18 -15.32 -5.06
C VAL A 82 10.71 -16.71 -5.39
N HIS A 83 9.83 -17.68 -5.66
CA HIS A 83 10.21 -19.06 -5.97
C HIS A 83 10.35 -19.38 -7.46
N ALA A 84 10.06 -18.43 -8.37
CA ALA A 84 10.17 -18.65 -9.81
C ALA A 84 11.60 -19.10 -10.20
N PRO A 85 11.76 -20.15 -11.02
CA PRO A 85 13.07 -20.57 -11.51
C PRO A 85 13.62 -19.62 -12.59
N ASP A 86 12.72 -18.91 -13.29
CA ASP A 86 13.07 -18.00 -14.39
C ASP A 86 13.69 -16.68 -13.91
N CYS A 87 14.08 -15.82 -14.85
CA CYS A 87 14.55 -14.48 -14.57
C CYS A 87 13.52 -13.70 -13.73
N LYS A 88 13.91 -13.22 -12.54
CA LYS A 88 13.03 -12.42 -11.69
C LYS A 88 12.53 -11.14 -12.37
N ARG A 89 13.36 -10.56 -13.25
CA ARG A 89 13.05 -9.32 -13.97
C ARG A 89 11.98 -9.54 -15.02
N SER A 90 12.01 -10.62 -15.79
CA SER A 90 10.95 -10.90 -16.77
C SER A 90 9.59 -11.09 -16.11
N VAL A 91 9.54 -11.68 -14.90
CA VAL A 91 8.30 -11.89 -14.16
C VAL A 91 7.77 -10.58 -13.54
N ILE A 92 8.63 -9.69 -13.03
CA ILE A 92 8.21 -8.37 -12.50
C ILE A 92 7.61 -7.46 -13.56
N LEU A 93 8.05 -7.58 -14.81
CA LEU A 93 7.59 -6.72 -15.90
C LEU A 93 6.18 -7.08 -16.39
N GLN A 94 5.78 -8.34 -16.26
CA GLN A 94 4.48 -8.83 -16.75
C GLN A 94 3.26 -8.06 -16.21
N PRO A 95 3.14 -7.75 -14.90
CA PRO A 95 2.02 -6.96 -14.38
C PRO A 95 1.91 -5.53 -14.93
N PHE A 96 2.97 -5.01 -15.57
CA PHE A 96 3.01 -3.68 -16.17
C PHE A 96 2.88 -3.71 -17.69
N ASP A 97 2.57 -4.89 -18.27
CA ASP A 97 2.56 -5.13 -19.72
C ASP A 97 3.91 -4.80 -20.39
N GLU A 98 5.00 -4.94 -19.63
CA GLU A 98 6.36 -4.71 -20.11
C GLU A 98 7.08 -6.03 -20.44
N ILE A 99 7.98 -5.96 -21.42
CA ILE A 99 8.78 -7.10 -21.87
C ILE A 99 10.26 -6.78 -21.68
N LEU A 100 11.02 -7.74 -21.16
CA LEU A 100 12.46 -7.63 -21.04
C LEU A 100 13.09 -7.66 -22.45
N ARG A 101 13.45 -6.48 -22.97
CA ARG A 101 14.08 -6.35 -24.30
C ARG A 101 15.52 -6.86 -24.31
N GLU A 102 16.29 -6.45 -23.31
CA GLU A 102 17.69 -6.84 -23.15
C GLU A 102 17.95 -7.24 -21.71
N LYS A 103 18.73 -8.31 -21.55
CA LYS A 103 19.08 -8.84 -20.24
C LYS A 103 20.32 -8.10 -19.72
N PRO A 104 20.25 -7.38 -18.59
CA PRO A 104 21.43 -6.70 -18.03
C PRO A 104 22.48 -7.69 -17.53
N GLU A 105 23.74 -7.27 -17.49
CA GLU A 105 24.90 -8.09 -17.11
C GLU A 105 24.81 -8.64 -15.66
N HIS A 106 24.34 -7.83 -14.72
CA HIS A 106 24.08 -8.23 -13.32
C HIS A 106 22.56 -8.25 -13.05
N CYS A 107 21.88 -9.27 -13.58
CA CYS A 107 20.43 -9.22 -13.75
C CYS A 107 19.63 -9.52 -12.47
N CYS A 108 19.78 -10.71 -11.91
CA CYS A 108 19.05 -11.15 -10.71
C CYS A 108 19.69 -12.43 -10.14
N SER A 109 19.23 -12.87 -8.97
CA SER A 109 19.71 -14.10 -8.29
C SER A 109 19.73 -15.35 -9.19
N ASN A 110 18.76 -15.50 -10.09
CA ASN A 110 18.64 -16.69 -10.95
C ASN A 110 19.47 -16.58 -12.23
N CYS A 111 19.80 -15.36 -12.66
CA CYS A 111 20.48 -15.09 -13.92
C CYS A 111 22.00 -14.96 -13.76
N GLY A 112 22.46 -14.69 -12.54
CA GLY A 112 23.83 -14.33 -12.24
C GLY A 112 23.92 -12.88 -11.80
N ILE A 113 24.57 -12.69 -10.65
CA ILE A 113 25.07 -11.41 -10.14
C ILE A 113 26.50 -11.70 -9.73
N ASP A 114 27.47 -11.00 -10.34
CA ASP A 114 28.84 -11.04 -9.83
C ASP A 114 28.95 -10.03 -8.69
N LEU A 115 28.98 -10.54 -7.45
CA LEU A 115 29.10 -9.70 -6.27
C LEU A 115 30.47 -8.99 -6.20
N ASN A 116 31.48 -9.46 -6.94
CA ASN A 116 32.78 -8.78 -6.98
C ASN A 116 32.70 -7.44 -7.71
N SER A 117 31.84 -7.31 -8.72
CA SER A 117 31.56 -6.01 -9.39
C SER A 117 30.96 -4.96 -8.45
N PHE A 118 30.41 -5.38 -7.31
CA PHE A 118 29.82 -4.49 -6.30
C PHE A 118 30.71 -4.28 -5.08
N LYS A 119 31.88 -4.91 -5.02
CA LYS A 119 32.87 -4.63 -3.99
C LYS A 119 33.53 -3.30 -4.33
N LYS A 120 33.17 -2.24 -3.60
CA LYS A 120 34.01 -1.04 -3.55
C LYS A 120 35.30 -1.42 -2.84
N GLU A 121 36.43 -1.25 -3.52
CA GLU A 121 37.68 -1.04 -2.79
C GLU A 121 37.48 0.23 -1.97
N VAL A 122 37.51 0.07 -0.64
CA VAL A 122 37.52 1.22 0.28
C VAL A 122 38.89 1.85 0.15
N ASN A 123 39.05 2.63 -0.91
CA ASN A 123 40.13 3.60 -0.99
C ASN A 123 39.77 4.67 0.04
N HIS A 124 40.39 4.56 1.22
CA HIS A 124 40.42 5.56 2.29
C HIS A 124 41.12 6.85 1.82
N PHE A 125 40.76 7.37 0.65
CA PHE A 125 41.08 8.73 0.28
C PHE A 125 39.94 9.59 0.79
N ASP A 126 40.21 10.19 1.95
CA ASP A 126 39.49 11.29 2.54
C ASP A 126 39.08 12.30 1.46
N ARG A 127 37.83 12.23 1.00
CA ARG A 127 37.11 13.47 0.73
C ARG A 127 36.50 13.86 2.07
N PRO A 128 36.83 15.03 2.64
CA PRO A 128 35.92 15.61 3.61
C PRO A 128 34.55 15.61 2.92
N ALA A 129 33.57 14.97 3.54
CA ALA A 129 32.20 15.11 3.10
C ALA A 129 31.94 16.61 3.13
N GLU A 130 31.92 17.26 1.96
CA GLU A 130 31.27 18.55 1.84
C GLU A 130 29.88 18.29 2.38
N LYS A 131 29.57 18.92 3.52
CA LYS A 131 28.24 18.90 4.08
C LYS A 131 27.38 19.63 3.06
N THR A 132 26.85 18.91 2.09
CA THR A 132 25.83 19.48 1.22
C THR A 132 24.62 19.72 2.10
N ASP A 133 24.29 21.01 2.28
CA ASP A 133 23.05 21.41 2.92
C ASP A 133 21.93 20.99 1.98
N TRP A 134 21.33 19.83 2.27
CA TRP A 134 20.26 19.24 1.48
C TRP A 134 19.11 20.22 1.21
N LYS A 135 18.93 21.25 2.06
CA LYS A 135 17.94 22.31 1.84
C LYS A 135 18.27 23.16 0.61
N GLN A 136 19.56 23.37 0.35
CA GLN A 136 20.05 24.15 -0.78
C GLN A 136 19.92 23.37 -2.09
N GLU A 137 20.31 22.09 -2.09
CA GLU A 137 20.07 21.18 -3.24
C GLU A 137 18.57 21.09 -3.58
N LEU A 138 17.73 20.97 -2.55
CA LEU A 138 16.28 20.90 -2.72
C LEU A 138 15.70 22.21 -3.26
N ALA A 139 16.22 23.37 -2.80
CA ALA A 139 15.79 24.67 -3.31
C ALA A 139 16.14 24.86 -4.79
N GLU A 140 17.33 24.42 -5.23
CA GLU A 140 17.74 24.50 -6.63
C GLU A 140 16.86 23.63 -7.55
N LEU A 141 16.46 22.44 -7.08
CA LEU A 141 15.55 21.56 -7.81
C LEU A 141 14.13 22.12 -7.90
N LEU A 142 13.65 22.80 -6.86
CA LEU A 142 12.25 23.21 -6.74
C LEU A 142 12.00 24.68 -7.11
N LEU A 143 13.02 25.54 -7.10
CA LEU A 143 12.93 26.99 -7.37
C LEU A 143 13.93 27.47 -8.44
N PRO A 144 14.02 26.81 -9.62
CA PRO A 144 15.07 27.11 -10.62
C PRO A 144 15.01 28.53 -11.22
N ASN A 145 13.89 29.26 -11.07
CA ASN A 145 13.66 30.57 -11.70
C ASN A 145 13.70 31.77 -10.73
N LEU A 146 14.23 31.60 -9.51
CA LEU A 146 14.36 32.71 -8.53
C LEU A 146 15.82 33.12 -8.26
N LEU A 147 16.78 32.58 -9.02
CA LEU A 147 18.22 32.89 -8.92
C LEU A 147 18.81 33.48 -10.22
N SER A 148 17.97 34.04 -11.10
CA SER A 148 18.39 34.80 -12.30
C SER A 148 18.27 36.30 -12.09
#